data_AF-A0A8J9YEP0-F1
#
_entry.id   AF-A0A8J9YEP0-F1
#
_cell.length_a   1.000
_cell.length_b   1.000
_cell.length_c   1.000
_cell.angle_alpha   90.00
_cell.angle_beta   90.00
_cell.angle_gamma   90.00
#
_symmetry.space_group_name_H-M   'P 1'
#
loop_
_entity.id
_entity.type
_entity.pdbx_description
1 polymer ?
#
loop_
_entity_poly.entity_id
_entity_poly.type
_entity_poly.pdbx_seq_one_letter_code
_entity_poly.pdbx_strand_id
1 'polypeptide(L)'
;MKKISQDLSRFKSEMKRRWTDSHYKEDYFLKNNKTWLEGTFVRPKVTNPTGRPHKYFSELSERSKRRKTEDLRKHTELEVLTYATQSKLGKTGRKDA
;
A
#
# COMPACT_ATOMS: atom_id res chain seq x y z
N MET A 1 12.42 -13.47 -11.86
CA MET A 1 11.23 -14.36 -11.92
C MET A 1 9.94 -13.77 -11.27
N LYS A 2 9.99 -13.02 -10.16
CA LYS A 2 8.77 -12.51 -9.47
C LYS A 2 7.84 -11.59 -10.31
N LYS A 3 8.37 -10.90 -11.33
CA LYS A 3 7.61 -9.94 -12.15
C LYS A 3 6.58 -10.62 -13.08
N ILE A 4 6.96 -11.72 -13.74
CA ILE A 4 6.07 -12.49 -14.63
C ILE A 4 4.88 -13.08 -13.86
N SER A 5 5.13 -13.61 -12.66
CA SER A 5 4.06 -14.16 -11.81
C SER A 5 3.02 -13.10 -11.42
N GLN A 6 3.44 -11.87 -11.12
CA GLN A 6 2.52 -10.77 -10.82
C GLN A 6 1.69 -10.36 -12.03
N ASP A 7 2.30 -10.35 -13.22
CA ASP A 7 1.64 -9.99 -14.47
C ASP A 7 0.61 -11.05 -14.87
N LEU A 8 0.94 -12.33 -14.75
CA LEU A 8 0.00 -13.44 -14.92
C LEU A 8 -1.13 -13.40 -13.88
N SER A 9 -0.82 -13.04 -12.63
CA SER A 9 -1.84 -12.89 -11.59
C SER A 9 -2.85 -11.80 -11.93
N ARG A 10 -2.39 -10.68 -12.49
CA ARG A 10 -3.25 -9.59 -12.96
C ARG A 10 -4.08 -10.01 -14.16
N PHE A 11 -3.45 -10.66 -15.14
CA PHE A 11 -4.15 -11.20 -16.31
C PHE A 11 -5.27 -12.17 -15.89
N LYS A 12 -4.97 -13.09 -14.97
CA LYS A 12 -5.97 -14.02 -14.40
C LYS A 12 -7.13 -13.27 -13.73
N SER A 13 -6.84 -12.23 -12.95
CA SER A 13 -7.88 -11.40 -12.33
C SER A 13 -8.74 -10.67 -13.36
N GLU A 14 -8.13 -10.14 -14.43
CA GLU A 14 -8.86 -9.47 -15.51
C GLU A 14 -9.73 -10.44 -16.32
N MET A 15 -9.19 -11.62 -16.63
CA MET A 15 -9.94 -12.71 -17.27
C MET A 15 -11.15 -13.13 -16.42
N LYS A 16 -10.96 -13.31 -15.11
CA LYS A 16 -12.06 -13.60 -14.17
C LYS A 16 -13.11 -12.50 -14.15
N ARG A 17 -12.70 -11.23 -14.07
CA ARG A 17 -13.63 -10.10 -14.07
C ARG A 17 -14.48 -10.10 -15.33
N ARG A 18 -13.85 -10.20 -16.51
CA ARG A 18 -14.54 -10.23 -17.81
C ARG A 18 -15.46 -11.45 -17.96
N TRP A 19 -15.06 -12.59 -17.39
CA TRP A 19 -15.90 -13.78 -17.35
C TRP A 19 -17.16 -13.57 -16.50
N THR A 20 -17.02 -12.95 -15.32
CA THR A 20 -18.14 -12.56 -14.47
C THR A 20 -19.03 -11.51 -15.13
N ASP A 21 -18.45 -10.48 -15.77
CA ASP A 21 -19.19 -9.42 -16.49
C ASP A 21 -19.98 -9.99 -17.69
N SER A 22 -19.52 -11.10 -18.25
CA SER A 22 -20.20 -11.83 -19.34
C SER A 22 -21.23 -12.84 -18.80
N HIS A 23 -21.56 -12.76 -17.50
CA HIS A 23 -22.46 -13.66 -16.80
C HIS A 23 -22.10 -15.14 -16.96
N TYR A 24 -20.79 -15.46 -17.06
CA TYR A 24 -20.31 -16.83 -17.26
C TYR A 24 -20.85 -17.49 -18.55
N LYS A 25 -21.30 -16.70 -19.54
CA LYS A 25 -21.76 -17.20 -20.83
C LYS A 25 -20.69 -17.00 -21.89
N GLU A 26 -20.29 -18.08 -22.53
CA GLU A 26 -19.20 -18.10 -23.51
C GLU A 26 -19.47 -17.21 -24.72
N ASP A 27 -20.66 -17.28 -25.32
CA ASP A 27 -21.02 -16.45 -26.47
C ASP A 27 -20.93 -14.95 -26.17
N TYR A 28 -21.40 -14.55 -24.98
CA TYR A 28 -21.33 -13.16 -24.53
C TYR A 28 -19.88 -12.75 -24.24
N PHE A 29 -19.08 -13.64 -23.68
CA PHE A 29 -17.68 -13.39 -23.40
C PHE A 29 -16.89 -13.18 -24.68
N LEU A 30 -17.03 -14.07 -25.66
CA LEU A 30 -16.34 -13.97 -26.95
C LEU A 30 -16.78 -12.74 -27.73
N LYS A 31 -18.10 -12.45 -27.76
CA LYS A 31 -18.64 -11.29 -28.47
C LYS A 31 -18.16 -9.97 -27.88
N ASN A 32 -18.21 -9.82 -26.55
CA ASN A 32 -17.92 -8.55 -25.89
C ASN A 32 -16.42 -8.30 -25.66
N ASN A 33 -15.61 -9.37 -25.59
CA ASN A 33 -14.17 -9.26 -25.30
C ASN A 33 -13.28 -9.60 -26.49
N LYS A 34 -13.82 -9.78 -27.71
CA LYS A 34 -13.04 -10.12 -28.91
C LYS A 34 -11.81 -9.24 -29.10
N THR A 35 -11.99 -7.92 -29.09
CA THR A 35 -10.90 -6.93 -29.26
C THR A 35 -9.86 -7.00 -28.15
N TRP A 36 -10.25 -7.40 -26.94
CA TRP A 36 -9.35 -7.59 -25.82
C TRP A 36 -8.57 -8.90 -25.92
N LEU A 37 -9.21 -9.98 -26.40
CA LEU A 37 -8.58 -11.29 -26.62
C LEU A 37 -7.57 -11.27 -27.77
N GLU A 38 -7.89 -10.56 -28.86
CA GLU A 38 -7.00 -10.37 -30.02
C GLU A 38 -5.93 -9.30 -29.77
N GLY A 39 -6.07 -8.52 -28.69
CA GLY A 39 -5.15 -7.45 -28.33
C GLY A 39 -3.86 -7.93 -27.65
N THR A 40 -2.93 -6.99 -27.48
CA THR A 40 -1.72 -7.22 -26.68
C THR A 40 -1.94 -6.78 -25.24
N PHE A 41 -1.62 -7.65 -24.27
CA PHE A 41 -1.69 -7.29 -22.85
C PHE A 41 -0.58 -6.29 -22.50
N VAL A 42 -0.95 -5.03 -22.29
CA VAL A 42 -0.02 -3.99 -21.82
C VAL A 42 0.00 -3.97 -20.31
N ARG A 43 1.19 -4.07 -19.71
CA ARG A 43 1.38 -3.95 -18.27
C ARG A 43 1.00 -2.54 -17.82
N PRO A 44 -0.05 -2.34 -17.00
CA PRO A 44 -0.36 -1.03 -16.48
C PRO A 44 0.78 -0.56 -15.55
N LYS A 45 1.34 0.61 -15.84
CA LYS A 45 2.35 1.25 -15.00
C LYS A 45 1.69 1.58 -13.66
N VAL A 46 2.18 0.99 -12.58
CA VAL A 46 1.65 1.24 -11.23
C VAL A 46 2.00 2.68 -10.88
N THR A 47 1.03 3.59 -10.95
CA THR A 47 1.23 5.01 -10.63
C THR A 47 1.02 5.30 -9.16
N ASN A 48 0.12 4.55 -8.51
CA ASN A 48 -0.24 4.75 -7.11
C ASN A 48 0.25 3.61 -6.23
N PRO A 49 0.81 3.90 -5.05
CA PRO A 49 1.12 2.87 -4.07
C PRO A 49 -0.17 2.14 -3.69
N THR A 50 -0.20 0.84 -3.95
CA THR A 50 -1.30 -0.04 -3.54
C THR A 50 -1.25 -0.25 -2.03
N GLY A 51 -2.40 -0.27 -1.37
CA GLY A 51 -2.52 -0.60 0.04
C GLY A 51 -3.38 0.38 0.81
N ARG A 52 -3.43 0.20 2.14
CA ARG A 52 -4.16 1.11 3.02
C ARG A 52 -3.46 2.48 3.05
N PRO A 53 -4.19 3.60 2.88
CA PRO A 53 -3.63 4.94 3.04
C PRO A 53 -2.92 5.08 4.39
N HIS A 54 -1.76 5.71 4.37
CA HIS A 54 -0.99 5.93 5.59
C HIS A 54 -1.58 7.11 6.37
N LYS A 55 -1.87 6.90 7.65
CA LYS A 55 -2.32 7.96 8.56
C LYS A 55 -1.13 8.72 9.15
N TYR A 56 -1.32 10.01 9.42
CA TYR A 56 -0.34 10.80 10.17
C TYR A 56 -0.17 10.24 11.58
N PHE A 57 1.01 10.41 12.19
CA PHE A 57 1.29 9.87 13.52
C PHE A 57 0.31 10.37 14.60
N SER A 58 -0.12 11.63 14.48
CA SER A 58 -1.13 12.26 15.36
C SER A 58 -2.49 11.56 15.32
N GLU A 59 -2.88 11.00 14.17
CA GLU A 59 -4.19 10.38 13.93
C GLU A 59 -4.21 8.88 14.24
N LEU A 60 -3.09 8.31 14.69
CA LEU A 60 -2.99 6.90 15.04
C LEU A 60 -3.59 6.62 16.41
N SER A 61 -4.12 5.41 16.57
CA SER A 61 -4.45 4.89 17.90
C SER A 61 -3.19 4.69 18.74
N GLU A 62 -3.33 4.75 20.07
CA GLU A 62 -2.20 4.55 21.00
C GLU A 62 -1.48 3.21 20.78
N ARG A 63 -2.22 2.13 20.50
CA ARG A 63 -1.64 0.84 20.13
C ARG A 63 -0.74 0.95 18.89
N SER A 64 -1.17 1.70 17.89
CA SER A 64 -0.41 1.88 16.64
C SER A 64 0.82 2.77 16.84
N LYS A 65 0.70 3.83 17.66
CA LYS A 65 1.84 4.66 18.06
C LYS A 65 2.90 3.84 18.78
N ARG A 66 2.50 3.04 19.80
CA ARG A 66 3.39 2.15 20.55
C ARG A 66 4.13 1.17 19.65
N ARG A 67 3.44 0.57 18.68
CA ARG A 67 4.08 -0.35 17.71
C ARG A 67 5.07 0.39 16.80
N LYS A 68 4.72 1.58 16.31
CA LYS A 68 5.61 2.37 15.44
C LYS A 68 6.87 2.86 16.14
N THR A 69 6.78 3.16 17.44
CA THR A 69 7.93 3.61 18.24
C THR A 69 8.62 2.47 18.98
N GLU A 70 8.23 1.21 18.75
CA GLU A 70 8.77 0.05 19.47
C GLU A 70 10.27 -0.12 19.25
N ASP A 71 10.72 0.00 18.00
CA ASP A 71 12.12 -0.14 17.64
C ASP A 71 13.00 0.91 18.33
N LEU A 72 12.57 2.18 18.29
CA LEU A 72 13.22 3.29 18.98
C LEU A 72 13.33 3.02 20.49
N ARG A 73 12.26 2.53 21.12
CA ARG A 73 12.25 2.26 22.57
C ARG A 73 13.10 1.05 22.98
N LYS A 74 13.30 0.09 22.07
CA LYS A 74 14.10 -1.12 22.34
C LYS A 74 15.59 -0.90 22.14
N HIS A 75 15.95 -0.09 21.15
CA HIS A 75 17.33 0.01 20.67
C HIS A 75 17.98 1.38 20.90
N THR A 76 17.30 2.33 21.54
CA THR A 76 17.85 3.66 21.85
C THR A 76 17.90 3.88 23.36
N GLU A 77 19.02 4.42 23.84
CA GLU A 77 19.19 4.79 25.24
C GLU A 77 18.26 5.94 25.65
N LEU A 78 17.86 5.93 26.92
CA LEU A 78 16.94 6.93 27.47
C LEU A 78 17.51 8.35 27.36
N GLU A 79 18.80 8.54 27.61
CA GLU A 79 19.45 9.85 27.56
C GLU A 79 19.36 10.48 26.18
N VAL A 80 19.58 9.68 25.13
CA VAL A 80 19.46 10.11 23.73
C VAL A 80 18.02 10.52 23.42
N LEU A 81 17.03 9.74 23.87
CA LEU A 81 15.61 10.06 23.67
C LEU A 81 15.20 11.34 24.41
N THR A 82 15.67 11.52 25.64
CA THR A 82 15.42 12.73 26.45
C THR A 82 16.03 13.95 25.78
N TYR A 83 17.29 13.89 25.38
CA TYR A 83 17.97 14.98 24.70
C TYR A 83 17.30 15.32 23.35
N ALA A 84 16.96 14.32 22.55
CA ALA A 84 16.25 14.53 21.28
C ALA A 84 14.89 15.22 21.48
N THR A 85 14.17 14.84 22.54
CA THR A 85 12.89 15.46 22.91
C THR A 85 13.08 16.91 23.31
N GLN A 86 13.99 17.19 24.26
CA GLN A 86 14.31 18.54 24.71
C GLN A 86 14.79 19.44 23.55
N SER A 87 15.67 18.93 22.69
CA SER A 87 16.16 19.66 21.51
C SER A 87 15.04 20.02 20.55
N LYS A 88 14.10 19.09 20.30
CA LYS A 88 12.96 19.34 19.42
C LYS A 88 11.97 20.34 20.03
N LEU A 89 11.70 20.23 21.33
CA LEU A 89 10.84 21.12 22.10
C LEU A 89 11.42 22.54 22.19
N GLY A 90 12.74 22.66 22.39
CA GLY A 90 13.44 23.95 22.40
C GLY A 90 13.33 24.68 21.06
N LYS A 91 13.37 23.95 19.93
CA LYS A 91 13.19 24.53 18.58
C LYS A 91 11.74 24.97 18.31
N THR A 92 10.76 24.37 18.98
CA THR A 92 9.34 24.74 18.83
C THR A 92 8.90 25.78 19.86
N GLY A 93 9.81 26.31 20.68
CA GLY A 93 9.54 27.33 21.69
C GLY A 93 8.84 26.83 22.95
N ARG A 94 8.72 25.50 23.13
CA ARG A 94 8.06 24.86 24.27
C ARG A 94 9.12 24.34 25.24
N LYS A 95 9.62 25.18 26.15
CA LYS A 95 10.72 24.80 27.05
C LYS A 95 10.31 24.10 28.34
N ASP A 96 9.01 24.10 28.67
CA ASP A 96 8.53 23.74 30.02
C ASP A 96 7.58 22.52 30.05
N ALA A 97 7.83 21.48 29.24
CA ALA A 97 7.03 20.25 29.22
C ALA A 97 7.88 19.01 29.50
#